data_AF-A0A9D8FDT0-F1
#
_entry.id   AF-A0A9D8FDT0-F1
#
_cell.length_a   1.000
_cell.length_b   1.000
_cell.length_c   1.000
_cell.angle_alpha   90.00
_cell.angle_beta   90.00
_cell.angle_gamma   90.00
#
_symmetry.space_group_name_H-M   'P 1'
#
loop_
_entity.id
_entity.type
_entity.pdbx_description
1 polymer ?
#
loop_
_entity_poly.entity_id
_entity_poly.type
_entity_poly.pdbx_seq_one_letter_code
_entity_poly.pdbx_strand_id
1 'polypeptide(L)'
;MMTRLGIYSLLAGVFVGIFNGISLFTGSKNFWVDLTISKIIGKDTSEAIIGFINAPIIKNSLDYLIFSAPFFIFLLGLGVILLLISLIVKNH
;
A
#
# COMPACT_ATOMS: atom_id res chain seq x y z
N MET A 1 16.32 0.02 13.29
CA MET A 1 15.62 -0.99 12.45
C MET A 1 14.48 -0.39 11.63
N MET A 2 13.63 0.46 12.22
CA MET A 2 12.47 1.07 11.52
C MET A 2 12.84 1.84 10.25
N THR A 3 13.97 2.55 10.25
CA THR A 3 14.46 3.29 9.07
C THR A 3 14.71 2.37 7.88
N ARG A 4 15.25 1.16 8.10
CA ARG A 4 15.50 0.19 7.03
C ARG A 4 14.19 -0.34 6.44
N LEU A 5 13.20 -0.62 7.29
CA LEU A 5 11.86 -1.03 6.85
C LEU A 5 11.17 0.07 6.03
N GLY A 6 11.29 1.33 6.46
CA GLY A 6 10.79 2.48 5.70
C GLY A 6 11.43 2.58 4.32
N ILE A 7 12.76 2.47 4.24
CA ILE A 7 13.50 2.47 2.96
C ILE A 7 13.07 1.30 2.07
N TYR A 8 12.96 0.08 2.62
CA TYR A 8 12.52 -1.07 1.83
C TYR A 8 11.09 -0.92 1.31
N SER A 9 10.19 -0.37 2.11
CA SER A 9 8.81 -0.06 1.68
C SER A 9 8.80 0.95 0.54
N LEU A 10 9.61 2.02 0.64
CA LEU A 10 9.73 3.01 -0.43
C LEU A 10 10.29 2.40 -1.72
N LEU A 11 11.35 1.60 -1.62
CA LEU A 11 11.95 0.93 -2.78
C LEU A 11 10.96 -0.01 -3.46
N ALA A 12 10.25 -0.82 -2.67
CA ALA A 12 9.20 -1.70 -3.19
C ALA A 12 8.07 -0.89 -3.85
N GLY A 13 7.65 0.22 -3.24
CA GLY A 13 6.65 1.13 -3.82
C GLY A 13 7.10 1.71 -5.16
N VAL A 14 8.31 2.26 -5.24
CA VAL A 14 8.87 2.78 -6.50
C VAL A 14 8.94 1.68 -7.56
N PHE A 15 9.44 0.50 -7.20
CA PHE A 15 9.53 -0.64 -8.11
C PHE A 15 8.15 -1.01 -8.68
N VAL A 16 7.16 -1.26 -7.82
CA VAL A 16 5.79 -1.60 -8.24
C VAL A 16 5.19 -0.49 -9.12
N GLY A 17 5.42 0.78 -8.76
CA GLY A 17 4.94 1.94 -9.52
C GLY A 17 5.53 2.04 -10.92
N ILE A 18 6.85 1.77 -11.07
CA ILE A 18 7.51 1.74 -12.38
C ILE A 18 6.92 0.62 -13.24
N PHE A 19 6.78 -0.60 -12.72
CA PHE A 19 6.24 -1.73 -13.49
C PHE A 19 4.76 -1.53 -13.85
N ASN A 20 3.98 -0.91 -12.96
CA ASN A 20 2.61 -0.51 -13.26
C ASN A 20 2.58 0.52 -14.40
N GLY A 21 3.37 1.59 -14.31
CA GLY A 21 3.46 2.62 -15.34
C GLY A 21 3.92 2.08 -16.70
N ILE A 22 4.93 1.22 -16.73
CA ILE A 22 5.38 0.54 -17.95
C ILE A 22 4.27 -0.34 -18.52
N SER A 23 3.57 -1.09 -17.67
CA SER A 23 2.50 -1.99 -18.13
C SER A 23 1.32 -1.20 -18.71
N LEU A 24 0.97 -0.05 -18.12
CA LEU A 24 -0.04 0.86 -18.67
C LEU A 24 0.42 1.46 -20.01
N PHE A 25 1.67 1.92 -20.09
CA PHE A 25 2.23 2.53 -21.30
C PHE A 25 2.30 1.53 -22.47
N THR A 26 2.62 0.27 -22.18
CA THR A 26 2.70 -0.81 -23.18
C THR A 26 1.32 -1.43 -23.50
N GLY A 27 0.25 -1.00 -22.82
CA GLY A 27 -1.09 -1.59 -22.97
C GLY A 27 -1.18 -3.04 -22.48
N SER A 28 -0.21 -3.50 -21.70
CA SER A 28 -0.08 -4.88 -21.27
C SER A 28 -0.96 -5.15 -20.06
N LYS A 29 -1.92 -6.08 -20.17
CA LYS A 29 -2.82 -6.47 -19.06
C LYS A 29 -2.14 -7.48 -18.13
N ASN A 30 -1.18 -7.00 -17.35
CA ASN A 30 -0.34 -7.83 -16.49
C ASN A 30 -0.76 -7.70 -15.03
N PHE A 31 -0.22 -8.58 -14.18
CA PHE A 31 -0.41 -8.52 -12.73
C PHE A 31 -0.07 -7.17 -12.10
N TRP A 32 0.88 -6.43 -12.68
CA TRP A 32 1.31 -5.11 -12.21
C TRP A 32 0.25 -4.02 -12.40
N VAL A 33 -0.67 -4.18 -13.35
CA VAL A 33 -1.74 -3.23 -13.64
C VAL A 33 -2.88 -3.40 -12.64
N ASP A 34 -3.36 -2.28 -12.10
CA ASP A 34 -4.41 -2.23 -11.08
C ASP A 34 -4.11 -3.13 -9.87
N LEU A 35 -2.83 -3.28 -9.51
CA LEU A 35 -2.44 -4.03 -8.33
C LEU A 35 -2.89 -3.26 -7.09
N THR A 36 -3.82 -3.85 -6.34
CA THR A 36 -4.36 -3.33 -5.07
C THR A 36 -4.05 -4.31 -3.95
N ILE A 37 -4.25 -3.91 -2.69
CA ILE A 37 -4.08 -4.82 -1.55
C ILE A 37 -5.03 -6.01 -1.70
N SER A 38 -6.29 -5.77 -2.09
CA SER A 38 -7.29 -6.83 -2.25
C SER A 38 -6.92 -7.90 -3.28
N LYS A 39 -6.18 -7.54 -4.34
CA LYS A 39 -5.66 -8.52 -5.30
C LYS A 39 -4.53 -9.38 -4.73
N ILE A 40 -3.80 -8.89 -3.74
CA ILE A 40 -2.69 -9.61 -3.09
C ILE A 40 -3.22 -10.55 -2.00
N ILE A 41 -4.09 -10.05 -1.13
CA ILE A 41 -4.58 -10.80 0.04
C ILE A 41 -5.88 -11.57 -0.21
N GLY A 42 -6.52 -11.33 -1.36
CA GLY A 42 -7.82 -11.91 -1.72
C GLY A 42 -9.01 -11.08 -1.23
N LYS A 43 -10.13 -11.22 -1.92
CA LYS A 43 -11.36 -10.48 -1.65
C LYS A 43 -11.95 -10.85 -0.28
N ASP A 44 -12.02 -12.14 0.04
CA ASP A 44 -12.62 -12.62 1.29
C ASP A 44 -11.86 -12.11 2.52
N THR A 45 -10.52 -12.15 2.48
CA THR A 45 -9.66 -11.60 3.53
C THR A 45 -9.83 -10.09 3.67
N SER A 46 -9.94 -9.38 2.54
CA SER A 46 -10.13 -7.93 2.50
C SER A 46 -11.44 -7.51 3.17
N GLU A 47 -12.53 -8.18 2.80
CA GLU A 47 -13.85 -7.94 3.37
C GLU A 47 -13.90 -8.27 4.86
N ALA A 48 -13.23 -9.35 5.29
CA ALA A 48 -13.10 -9.68 6.70
C ALA A 48 -12.40 -8.56 7.49
N ILE A 49 -11.25 -8.07 7.02
CA ILE A 49 -10.49 -6.99 7.68
C ILE A 49 -11.34 -5.72 7.83
N ILE A 50 -12.08 -5.34 6.80
CA ILE A 50 -12.96 -4.16 6.82
C ILE A 50 -14.16 -4.40 7.74
N GLY A 51 -14.71 -5.62 7.75
CA GLY A 51 -15.84 -6.01 8.59
C GLY A 51 -15.54 -6.01 10.09
N PHE A 52 -14.28 -6.20 10.49
CA PHE A 52 -13.85 -6.10 11.88
C PHE A 52 -13.93 -4.66 12.44
N ILE A 53 -13.93 -3.64 11.58
CA ILE A 53 -13.94 -2.24 12.01
C ILE A 53 -15.36 -1.70 12.03
N ASN A 54 -15.86 -1.42 13.24
CA ASN A 54 -17.23 -0.94 13.46
C ASN A 54 -17.38 0.61 13.39
N ALA A 55 -16.31 1.32 13.04
CA ALA A 55 -16.30 2.78 12.90
C ALA A 55 -16.48 3.17 11.42
N PRO A 56 -17.59 3.83 11.02
CA PRO A 56 -17.91 4.09 9.61
C PRO A 56 -16.83 4.88 8.86
N ILE A 57 -16.22 5.87 9.52
CA ILE A 57 -15.17 6.70 8.94
C ILE A 57 -13.93 5.85 8.61
N ILE A 58 -13.49 5.04 9.57
CA ILE A 58 -12.32 4.17 9.40
C ILE A 58 -12.62 3.10 8.35
N LYS A 59 -13.84 2.55 8.35
CA LYS A 59 -14.29 1.56 7.38
C LYS A 59 -14.19 2.08 5.93
N ASN A 60 -14.69 3.29 5.67
CA ASN A 60 -14.63 3.89 4.33
C ASN A 60 -13.19 4.17 3.88
N SER A 61 -12.34 4.66 4.78
CA SER A 61 -10.92 4.86 4.48
C SER A 61 -10.20 3.54 4.19
N LEU A 62 -10.50 2.49 4.96
CA LEU A 62 -9.94 1.16 4.76
C LEU A 62 -10.40 0.55 3.43
N ASP A 63 -11.68 0.68 3.10
CA ASP A 63 -12.26 0.19 1.85
C ASP A 63 -11.54 0.79 0.64
N TYR A 64 -11.41 2.12 0.63
CA TYR A 64 -10.64 2.81 -0.40
C TYR A 64 -9.19 2.34 -0.46
N LEU A 65 -8.51 2.23 0.69
CA LEU A 65 -7.11 1.81 0.75
C LEU A 65 -6.90 0.37 0.25
N ILE A 66 -7.87 -0.52 0.48
CA ILE A 66 -7.75 -1.94 0.15
C ILE A 66 -8.16 -2.23 -1.29
N PHE A 67 -9.25 -1.62 -1.77
CA PHE A 67 -9.85 -1.94 -3.06
C PHE A 67 -9.55 -0.95 -4.17
N SER A 68 -9.28 0.33 -3.86
CA SER A 68 -9.13 1.38 -4.87
C SER A 68 -7.71 1.92 -4.97
N ALA A 69 -7.00 2.04 -3.85
CA ALA A 69 -5.66 2.60 -3.85
C ALA A 69 -4.67 1.64 -4.54
N PRO A 70 -3.90 2.13 -5.53
CA PRO A 70 -2.80 1.36 -6.10
C PRO A 70 -1.80 0.96 -5.02
N PHE A 71 -1.37 -0.30 -5.04
CA PHE A 71 -0.51 -0.89 -4.02
C PHE A 71 0.82 -0.14 -3.87
N PHE A 72 1.36 0.41 -4.97
CA PHE A 72 2.57 1.22 -4.90
C PHE A 72 2.40 2.48 -4.06
N ILE A 73 1.23 3.14 -4.12
CA ILE A 73 0.92 4.33 -3.31
C ILE A 73 0.85 3.95 -1.83
N PHE A 74 0.23 2.82 -1.53
CA PHE A 74 0.20 2.28 -0.17
C PHE A 74 1.62 2.06 0.39
N LEU A 75 2.50 1.41 -0.38
CA LEU A 75 3.89 1.16 0.02
C LEU A 75 4.70 2.44 0.20
N LEU A 76 4.50 3.44 -0.67
CA LEU A 76 5.13 4.74 -0.53
C LEU A 76 4.67 5.46 0.74
N GLY A 77 3.36 5.52 0.98
CA GLY A 77 2.78 6.11 2.18
C GLY A 77 3.26 5.43 3.46
N LEU A 78 3.25 4.09 3.48
CA LEU A 78 3.78 3.30 4.59
C LEU A 78 5.26 3.61 4.84
N GLY A 79 6.07 3.66 3.77
CA GLY A 79 7.49 3.97 3.87
C GLY A 79 7.75 5.34 4.51
N VAL A 80 7.01 6.37 4.08
CA VAL A 80 7.10 7.72 4.68
C VAL A 80 6.71 7.70 6.16
N ILE A 81 5.59 7.07 6.52
CA ILE A 81 5.14 6.96 7.91
C ILE A 81 6.21 6.29 8.78
N LEU A 82 6.81 5.20 8.31
CA LEU A 82 7.86 4.49 9.03
C LEU A 82 9.11 5.34 9.25
N LEU A 83 9.48 6.17 8.27
CA LEU A 83 10.60 7.10 8.39
C LEU A 83 10.31 8.22 9.38
N LEU A 84 9.09 8.78 9.37
CA LEU A 84 8.67 9.80 10.33
C LEU A 84 8.68 9.26 11.77
N ILE A 85 8.12 8.07 11.98
CA ILE A 85 8.18 7.39 13.29
C ILE A 85 9.64 7.18 13.70
N SER A 86 10.49 6.73 12.77
CA SER A 86 11.92 6.53 13.06
C SER A 86 12.64 7.82 13.45
N LEU A 87 12.19 8.98 12.97
CA LEU A 87 12.78 10.28 13.28
C LEU A 87 12.39 10.72 14.70
N ILE A 88 11.13 10.54 15.07
CA ILE A 88 10.61 10.86 16.41
C ILE A 88 11.25 9.94 17.46
N VAL A 89 11.29 8.63 17.20
CA VAL A 89 11.83 7.62 18.12
C VAL A 89 13.34 7.76 18.29
N LYS A 90 14.07 8.31 17.31
CA LYS A 90 15.53 8.52 17.43
C LYS A 90 15.88 9.73 18.31
N ASN A 91 14.95 10.66 18.50
CA ASN A 91 15.13 11.87 19.30
C ASN A 91 14.66 11.72 20.76
N HIS A 92 14.16 10.54 21.14
CA HIS A 92 13.84 10.16 22.51
C HIS A 92 14.71 8.97 22.93
#